data_AF-C5BJH4-F1
#
_entry.id   AF-C5BJH4-F1
#
_cell.length_a   1.000
_cell.length_b   1.000
_cell.length_c   1.000
_cell.angle_alpha   90.00
_cell.angle_beta   90.00
_cell.angle_gamma   90.00
#
_symmetry.space_group_name_H-M   'P 1'
#
loop_
_entity.id
_entity.type
_entity.pdbx_description
1 polymer ?
#
loop_
_entity_poly.entity_id
_entity_poly.type
_entity_poly.pdbx_seq_one_letter_code
_entity_poly.pdbx_strand_id
1 'polypeptide(L)'
;MWVKSGEEYELFKTYEICTFSGSLGPKTRKGDNQAPEGFYFVKPGSLNPWSSYHLSFNLGYPNSYERLHGFTGSALMVHGKCVSIGSYAMTDRYINEIYAMAQGAFESGQPFFRVHAFPFRLESEVLEKYKNNRWYSFWKNLKEGYDHFAKHKVPPNVDSEKGRYVFSAGT
;
A
#
# COMPACT_ATOMS: atom_id res chain seq x y z
N MET A 1 8.82 -5.62 3.74
CA MET A 1 9.46 -5.40 2.43
C MET A 1 9.82 -6.75 1.87
N TRP A 2 9.37 -7.00 0.65
CA TRP A 2 9.62 -8.25 -0.08
C TRP A 2 10.48 -7.91 -1.29
N VAL A 3 11.43 -8.78 -1.63
CA VAL A 3 12.33 -8.62 -2.78
C VAL A 3 12.23 -9.84 -3.66
N LYS A 4 12.33 -9.66 -4.98
CA LYS A 4 12.30 -10.78 -5.92
C LYS A 4 13.60 -11.58 -5.82
N SER A 5 13.48 -12.89 -5.63
CA SER A 5 14.54 -13.89 -5.54
C SER A 5 14.20 -15.02 -6.52
N GLY A 6 14.88 -15.04 -7.67
CA GLY A 6 14.47 -15.90 -8.79
C GLY A 6 13.09 -15.51 -9.34
N GLU A 7 12.14 -16.45 -9.31
CA GLU A 7 10.78 -16.24 -9.81
C GLU A 7 9.81 -15.73 -8.74
N GLU A 8 10.15 -15.86 -7.45
CA GLU A 8 9.29 -15.56 -6.32
C GLU A 8 9.78 -14.35 -5.52
N TYR A 9 8.97 -13.87 -4.59
CA TYR A 9 9.36 -12.84 -3.63
C TYR A 9 9.61 -13.44 -2.25
N GLU A 10 10.72 -13.03 -1.64
CA GLU A 10 11.10 -13.41 -0.29
C GLU A 10 11.00 -12.22 0.66
N LEU A 11 10.71 -12.50 1.94
CA LEU A 11 10.62 -11.48 2.96
C LEU A 11 12.03 -11.01 3.31
N PHE A 12 12.39 -9.82 2.85
CA PHE A 12 13.69 -9.23 3.14
C PHE A 12 13.73 -8.64 4.55
N LYS A 13 12.75 -7.81 4.90
CA LYS A 13 12.73 -7.11 6.18
C LYS A 13 11.33 -6.64 6.57
N THR A 14 11.05 -6.66 7.86
CA THR A 14 9.83 -6.10 8.46
C THR A 14 10.17 -4.80 9.18
N TYR A 15 9.30 -3.80 9.00
CA TYR A 15 9.41 -2.49 9.65
C TYR A 15 8.09 -2.23 10.37
N GLU A 16 8.18 -1.80 11.62
CA GLU A 16 7.01 -1.33 12.36
C GLU A 16 6.62 0.06 11.85
N ILE A 17 5.33 0.28 11.61
CA ILE A 17 4.80 1.60 11.26
C ILE A 17 4.73 2.41 12.55
N CYS A 18 5.35 3.57 12.58
CA CYS A 18 5.36 4.42 13.76
C CYS A 18 3.99 5.00 14.06
N THR A 19 3.32 5.52 13.02
CA THR A 19 1.93 5.96 13.11
C THR A 19 1.28 6.04 11.73
N PHE A 20 -0.03 5.82 11.70
CA PHE A 20 -0.90 6.08 10.55
C PHE A 20 -2.21 6.69 11.07
N SER A 21 -2.90 7.46 10.24
CA SER A 21 -4.12 8.15 10.65
C SER A 21 -5.37 7.35 10.31
N GLY A 22 -6.41 7.56 11.11
CA GLY A 22 -7.75 7.04 10.85
C GLY A 22 -8.06 5.76 11.61
N SER A 23 -9.10 5.07 11.15
CA SER A 23 -9.60 3.80 11.70
C SER A 23 -9.59 2.72 10.63
N LEU A 24 -10.09 1.51 10.89
CA LEU A 24 -10.18 0.49 9.85
C LEU A 24 -11.16 0.93 8.74
N GLY A 25 -10.69 0.95 7.50
CA GLY A 25 -11.44 1.29 6.31
C GLY A 25 -10.66 2.22 5.36
N PRO A 26 -11.06 2.24 4.07
CA PRO A 26 -10.38 3.04 3.07
C PRO A 26 -10.61 4.54 3.30
N LYS A 27 -9.63 5.34 2.86
CA LYS A 27 -9.81 6.77 2.62
C LYS A 27 -10.84 6.99 1.52
N THR A 28 -11.81 7.88 1.76
CA THR A 28 -12.88 8.16 0.79
C THR A 28 -12.97 9.62 0.36
N ARG A 29 -12.45 10.55 1.17
CA ARG A 29 -12.53 11.98 0.85
C ARG A 29 -11.33 12.79 1.33
N LYS A 30 -11.09 13.94 0.71
CA LYS A 30 -10.11 14.91 1.18
C LYS A 30 -10.45 15.35 2.61
N GLY A 31 -9.45 15.36 3.51
CA GLY A 31 -9.61 15.83 4.89
C GLY A 31 -10.29 14.85 5.86
N ASP A 32 -10.55 13.59 5.47
CA ASP A 32 -11.07 12.57 6.41
C ASP A 32 -10.02 12.01 7.39
N ASN A 33 -8.77 12.47 7.31
CA ASN A 33 -7.64 12.00 8.13
C ASN A 33 -7.48 10.47 8.12
N GLN A 34 -7.83 9.81 7.01
CA GLN A 34 -7.79 8.37 6.87
C GLN A 34 -6.62 7.95 5.98
N ALA A 35 -5.83 6.98 6.44
CA ALA A 35 -4.84 6.30 5.62
C ALA A 35 -5.54 5.43 4.56
N PRO A 36 -4.95 5.25 3.37
CA PRO A 36 -5.56 4.47 2.32
C PRO A 36 -5.53 2.97 2.63
N GLU A 37 -6.43 2.19 2.04
CA GLU A 37 -6.31 0.73 2.00
C GLU A 37 -6.42 0.31 0.53
N GLY A 38 -5.62 -0.64 0.07
CA GLY A 38 -5.64 -1.09 -1.33
C GLY A 38 -4.28 -1.42 -1.92
N PHE A 39 -4.22 -1.38 -3.24
CA PHE A 39 -3.05 -1.74 -4.04
C PHE A 39 -2.52 -0.52 -4.80
N TYR A 40 -1.23 -0.25 -4.65
CA TYR A 40 -0.59 0.96 -5.16
C TYR A 40 0.68 0.63 -5.95
N PHE A 41 0.95 1.46 -6.95
CA PHE A 41 2.09 1.35 -7.85
C PHE A 41 2.89 2.64 -7.79
N VAL A 42 4.04 2.59 -7.15
CA VAL A 42 4.91 3.75 -6.96
C VAL A 42 5.91 3.80 -8.11
N LYS A 43 5.90 4.91 -8.86
CA LYS A 43 6.78 5.16 -10.00
C LYS A 43 8.00 5.98 -9.57
N PRO A 44 9.09 6.04 -10.38
CA PRO A 44 10.28 6.84 -10.05
C PRO A 44 9.98 8.30 -9.67
N GLY A 45 9.08 8.96 -10.41
CA GLY A 45 8.68 10.35 -10.13
C GLY A 45 7.87 10.56 -8.84
N SER A 46 7.51 9.49 -8.13
CA SER A 46 6.84 9.57 -6.83
C SER A 46 7.81 9.73 -5.67
N LEU A 47 9.11 9.51 -5.86
CA LEU A 47 10.12 9.72 -4.81
C LEU A 47 10.32 11.22 -4.56
N ASN A 48 10.47 11.58 -3.28
CA ASN A 48 10.70 12.94 -2.85
C ASN A 48 11.83 12.97 -1.80
N PRO A 49 13.07 13.27 -2.23
CA PRO A 49 14.21 13.37 -1.32
C PRO A 49 14.17 14.65 -0.46
N TRP A 50 13.40 15.66 -0.88
CA TRP A 50 13.31 16.98 -0.24
C TRP A 50 12.09 17.09 0.69
N SER A 51 11.59 15.96 1.19
CA SER A 51 10.47 15.93 2.12
C SER A 51 10.78 16.68 3.41
N SER A 52 9.86 17.55 3.84
CA SER A 52 9.90 18.18 5.17
C SER A 52 9.73 17.17 6.31
N TYR A 53 9.36 15.92 6.01
CA TYR A 53 9.20 14.81 6.94
C TYR A 53 10.33 13.78 6.84
N HIS A 54 11.50 14.15 6.29
CA HIS A 54 12.68 13.30 6.09
C HIS A 54 12.42 12.12 5.15
N LEU A 55 12.74 12.32 3.86
CA LEU A 55 12.43 11.43 2.73
C LEU A 55 10.95 11.05 2.64
N SER A 56 10.46 10.84 1.42
CA SER A 56 9.11 10.29 1.25
C SER A 56 8.89 9.75 -0.14
N PHE A 57 7.84 8.96 -0.31
CA PHE A 57 7.29 8.70 -1.63
C PHE A 57 5.77 8.69 -1.61
N ASN A 58 5.18 9.10 -2.72
CA ASN A 58 3.73 9.14 -2.91
C ASN A 58 3.22 7.78 -3.39
N LEU A 59 2.19 7.24 -2.72
CA LEU A 59 1.53 5.99 -3.09
C LEU A 59 0.80 6.06 -4.44
N GLY A 60 0.45 7.26 -4.91
CA GLY A 60 -0.33 7.44 -6.13
C GLY A 60 -1.84 7.33 -5.92
N TYR A 61 -2.31 7.53 -4.69
CA TYR A 61 -3.75 7.68 -4.41
C TYR A 61 -4.32 8.95 -5.06
N PRO A 62 -5.53 8.90 -5.65
CA PRO A 62 -6.40 7.72 -5.78
C PRO A 62 -5.98 6.85 -6.96
N ASN A 63 -6.03 5.52 -6.80
CA ASN A 63 -5.87 4.53 -7.86
C ASN A 63 -7.17 4.35 -8.68
N SER A 64 -7.24 3.35 -9.58
CA SER A 64 -8.45 3.11 -10.40
C SER A 64 -9.69 2.76 -9.57
N TYR A 65 -9.56 1.90 -8.55
CA TYR A 65 -10.64 1.56 -7.62
C TYR A 65 -11.25 2.80 -6.98
N GLU A 66 -10.40 3.65 -6.39
CA GLU A 66 -10.87 4.85 -5.71
C GLU A 66 -11.52 5.86 -6.66
N ARG A 67 -10.96 6.03 -7.87
CA ARG A 67 -11.54 6.90 -8.90
C ARG A 67 -12.93 6.41 -9.35
N LEU A 68 -13.12 5.10 -9.50
CA LEU A 68 -14.43 4.52 -9.86
C LEU A 68 -15.50 4.77 -8.79
N HIS A 69 -15.11 4.91 -7.52
CA HIS A 69 -16.02 5.24 -6.42
C HIS A 69 -16.18 6.75 -6.19
N GLY A 70 -15.54 7.59 -7.00
CA GLY A 70 -15.53 9.04 -6.82
C GLY A 70 -14.81 9.48 -5.53
N PHE A 71 -13.90 8.66 -5.00
CA PHE A 71 -13.15 9.04 -3.81
C PHE A 71 -12.18 10.18 -4.12
N THR A 72 -11.98 11.06 -3.14
CA THR A 72 -11.18 12.28 -3.31
C THR A 72 -10.04 12.36 -2.33
N GLY A 73 -9.03 13.16 -2.67
CA GLY A 73 -7.80 13.31 -1.90
C GLY A 73 -6.57 13.09 -2.78
N SER A 74 -5.40 13.26 -2.18
CA SER A 74 -4.11 13.09 -2.86
C SER A 74 -2.99 13.01 -1.81
N ALA A 75 -1.77 12.80 -2.28
CA ALA A 75 -0.54 12.92 -1.49
C ALA A 75 -0.53 12.05 -0.22
N LEU A 76 -0.93 10.78 -0.35
CA LEU A 76 -0.76 9.79 0.70
C LEU A 76 0.65 9.24 0.60
N MET A 77 1.47 9.61 1.57
CA MET A 77 2.90 9.38 1.56
C MET A 77 3.27 8.21 2.45
N VAL A 78 4.41 7.60 2.16
CA VAL A 78 5.21 6.88 3.15
C VAL A 78 6.44 7.74 3.41
N HIS A 79 6.68 8.10 4.67
CA HIS A 79 7.70 9.10 5.01
C HIS A 79 8.36 8.86 6.37
N GLY A 80 9.42 9.62 6.67
CA GLY A 80 10.10 9.63 7.97
C GLY A 80 9.32 10.30 9.08
N LYS A 81 10.00 10.67 10.16
CA LYS A 81 9.41 11.17 11.41
C LYS A 81 8.33 10.22 11.97
N CYS A 82 7.68 10.60 13.06
CA CYS A 82 6.59 9.86 13.68
C CYS A 82 5.37 10.75 13.91
N VAL A 83 4.90 11.39 12.84
CA VAL A 83 3.72 12.26 12.85
C VAL A 83 2.94 12.02 11.57
N SER A 84 1.63 11.77 11.63
CA SER A 84 0.81 11.54 10.44
C SER A 84 -0.57 12.19 10.53
N ILE A 85 -1.02 12.75 9.40
CA ILE A 85 -2.38 13.29 9.17
C ILE A 85 -2.95 12.68 7.88
N GLY A 86 -2.78 11.36 7.69
CA GLY A 86 -3.32 10.58 6.58
C GLY A 86 -2.30 9.68 5.85
N SER A 87 -1.02 9.73 6.24
CA SER A 87 0.08 8.99 5.62
C SER A 87 0.59 7.83 6.50
N TYR A 88 1.58 7.08 6.02
CA TYR A 88 2.30 6.10 6.83
C TYR A 88 3.64 6.68 7.26
N ALA A 89 3.80 6.92 8.57
CA ALA A 89 5.05 7.40 9.15
C ALA A 89 5.90 6.21 9.61
N MET A 90 7.12 6.11 9.12
CA MET A 90 8.01 4.96 9.33
C MET A 90 9.16 5.22 10.30
N THR A 91 9.37 6.45 10.80
CA THR A 91 10.63 6.94 11.38
C THR A 91 11.73 7.19 10.35
N ASP A 92 12.68 8.06 10.70
CA ASP A 92 13.81 8.43 9.84
C ASP A 92 14.71 7.23 9.52
N ARG A 93 14.90 6.34 10.51
CA ARG A 93 15.71 5.14 10.35
C ARG A 93 15.11 4.20 9.30
N TYR A 94 13.82 3.89 9.40
CA TYR A 94 13.22 2.92 8.47
C TYR A 94 12.99 3.53 7.10
N ILE A 95 12.60 4.81 7.01
CA ILE A 95 12.42 5.42 5.69
C ILE A 95 13.76 5.53 4.94
N ASN A 96 14.90 5.73 5.61
CA ASN A 96 16.20 5.71 4.94
C ASN A 96 16.44 4.39 4.21
N GLU A 97 16.19 3.27 4.89
CA GLU A 97 16.36 1.95 4.29
C GLU A 97 15.32 1.69 3.18
N ILE A 98 14.05 2.02 3.43
CA ILE A 98 12.98 1.82 2.44
C ILE A 98 13.23 2.66 1.19
N TYR A 99 13.60 3.92 1.36
CA TYR A 99 13.86 4.86 0.27
C TYR A 99 15.11 4.45 -0.51
N ALA A 100 16.19 4.03 0.16
CA ALA A 100 17.39 3.54 -0.52
C ALA A 100 17.10 2.31 -1.38
N MET A 101 16.30 1.36 -0.87
CA MET A 101 15.86 0.19 -1.65
C MET A 101 14.99 0.59 -2.84
N ALA A 102 14.06 1.52 -2.66
CA ALA A 102 13.20 2.03 -3.73
C ALA A 102 14.02 2.74 -4.82
N GLN A 103 14.94 3.61 -4.43
CA GLN A 103 15.83 4.32 -5.33
C GLN A 103 16.73 3.34 -6.08
N GLY A 104 17.38 2.40 -5.38
CA GLY A 104 18.25 1.39 -6.00
C GLY A 104 17.50 0.49 -6.99
N ALA A 105 16.23 0.14 -6.71
CA ALA A 105 15.37 -0.59 -7.65
C ALA A 105 15.14 0.22 -8.93
N PHE A 106 14.86 1.53 -8.83
CA PHE A 106 14.67 2.40 -9.98
C PHE A 106 15.95 2.65 -10.77
N GLU A 107 17.08 2.86 -10.09
CA GLU A 107 18.40 2.98 -10.72
C GLU A 107 18.80 1.69 -11.46
N SER A 108 18.31 0.54 -10.98
CA SER A 108 18.47 -0.77 -11.63
C SER A 108 17.44 -1.04 -12.75
N GLY A 109 16.62 -0.06 -13.12
CA GLY A 109 15.68 -0.15 -14.24
C GLY A 109 14.29 -0.69 -13.90
N GLN A 110 13.97 -0.92 -12.63
CA GLN A 110 12.61 -1.33 -12.25
C GLN A 110 11.62 -0.18 -12.55
N PRO A 111 10.51 -0.42 -13.28
CA PRO A 111 9.63 0.66 -13.74
C PRO A 111 8.70 1.20 -12.64
N PHE A 112 8.41 0.40 -11.62
CA PHE A 112 7.61 0.74 -10.45
C PHE A 112 7.86 -0.29 -9.34
N PHE A 113 7.53 0.04 -8.09
CA PHE A 113 7.36 -0.96 -7.04
C PHE A 113 5.92 -0.95 -6.51
N ARG A 114 5.52 -2.07 -5.90
CA ARG A 114 4.16 -2.27 -5.40
C ARG A 114 4.10 -1.97 -3.90
N VAL A 115 3.04 -1.30 -3.46
CA VAL A 115 2.69 -1.15 -2.05
C VAL A 115 1.29 -1.69 -1.85
N HIS A 116 1.17 -2.71 -1.02
CA HIS A 116 -0.13 -3.26 -0.62
C HIS A 116 -0.42 -2.79 0.81
N ALA A 117 -1.50 -2.03 0.97
CA ALA A 117 -1.94 -1.45 2.23
C ALA A 117 -3.19 -2.19 2.70
N PHE A 118 -3.04 -3.06 3.69
CA PHE A 118 -4.16 -3.85 4.24
C PHE A 118 -4.50 -3.37 5.65
N PRO A 119 -5.79 -3.42 6.06
CA PRO A 119 -6.23 -3.00 7.39
C PRO A 119 -5.60 -3.83 8.52
N PHE A 120 -5.33 -5.09 8.24
CA PHE A 120 -4.73 -6.09 9.11
C PHE A 120 -4.28 -7.29 8.25
N ARG A 121 -3.69 -8.32 8.85
CA ARG A 121 -3.44 -9.59 8.14
C ARG A 121 -4.78 -10.23 7.79
N LEU A 122 -5.10 -10.34 6.50
CA LEU A 122 -6.40 -10.78 5.98
C LEU A 122 -6.59 -12.31 6.07
N GLU A 123 -6.15 -12.90 7.18
CA GLU A 123 -6.45 -14.29 7.57
C GLU A 123 -7.97 -14.42 7.79
N SER A 124 -8.54 -15.56 7.37
CA SER A 124 -10.00 -15.76 7.36
C SER A 124 -10.61 -15.60 8.75
N GLU A 125 -9.94 -16.12 9.77
CA GLU A 125 -10.36 -16.09 11.17
C GLU A 125 -10.36 -14.67 11.74
N VAL A 126 -9.45 -13.81 11.26
CA VAL A 126 -9.39 -12.39 11.66
C VAL A 126 -10.46 -11.60 10.93
N LEU A 127 -10.61 -11.82 9.62
CA LEU A 127 -11.57 -11.12 8.79
C LEU A 127 -13.02 -11.39 9.26
N GLU A 128 -13.38 -12.62 9.59
CA GLU A 128 -14.73 -12.99 10.04
C GLU A 128 -15.18 -12.28 11.32
N LYS A 129 -14.23 -11.85 12.17
CA LYS A 129 -14.55 -11.02 13.36
C LYS A 129 -15.20 -9.70 12.99
N TYR A 130 -15.00 -9.23 11.75
CA TYR A 130 -15.53 -7.98 11.23
C TYR A 130 -16.69 -8.15 10.25
N LYS A 131 -17.36 -9.30 10.20
CA LYS A 131 -18.45 -9.57 9.25
C LYS A 131 -19.60 -8.55 9.23
N ASN A 132 -19.80 -7.84 10.34
CA ASN A 132 -20.82 -6.79 10.48
C ASN A 132 -20.30 -5.37 10.19
N ASN A 133 -19.02 -5.21 9.85
CA ASN A 133 -18.44 -3.91 9.52
C ASN A 133 -18.87 -3.48 8.10
N ARG A 134 -19.17 -2.18 7.92
CA ARG A 134 -19.53 -1.60 6.61
C ARG A 134 -18.51 -1.87 5.49
N TRP A 135 -17.23 -2.05 5.84
CA TRP A 135 -16.14 -2.31 4.90
C TRP A 135 -15.86 -3.80 4.66
N TYR A 136 -16.65 -4.70 5.25
CA TYR A 136 -16.43 -6.14 5.15
C TYR A 136 -16.35 -6.65 3.70
N SER A 137 -17.27 -6.19 2.84
CA SER A 137 -17.28 -6.57 1.42
C SER A 137 -16.05 -6.06 0.65
N PHE A 138 -15.52 -4.90 1.04
CA PHE A 138 -14.28 -4.36 0.49
C PHE A 138 -13.07 -5.19 0.96
N TRP A 139 -13.00 -5.53 2.23
CA TRP A 139 -11.91 -6.36 2.77
C TRP A 139 -11.90 -7.79 2.23
N LYS A 140 -13.08 -8.37 1.93
CA LYS A 140 -13.16 -9.63 1.18
C LYS A 140 -12.52 -9.52 -0.21
N ASN A 141 -12.68 -8.39 -0.88
CA ASN A 141 -12.04 -8.17 -2.19
C ASN A 141 -10.54 -7.90 -2.07
N LEU A 142 -10.07 -7.18 -1.04
CA LEU A 142 -8.64 -7.09 -0.75
C LEU A 142 -8.01 -8.47 -0.47
N LYS A 143 -8.76 -9.34 0.22
CA LYS A 143 -8.30 -10.68 0.57
C LYS A 143 -8.00 -11.54 -0.66
N GLU A 144 -8.75 -11.39 -1.76
CA GLU A 144 -8.47 -12.11 -3.01
C GLU A 144 -7.03 -11.87 -3.51
N GLY A 145 -6.57 -10.60 -3.52
CA GLY A 145 -5.20 -10.25 -3.90
C GLY A 145 -4.16 -10.62 -2.83
N TYR A 146 -4.53 -10.51 -1.54
CA TYR A 146 -3.70 -10.97 -0.43
C TYR A 146 -3.39 -12.47 -0.52
N ASP A 147 -4.43 -13.29 -0.73
CA ASP A 147 -4.32 -14.75 -0.82
C ASP A 147 -3.55 -15.17 -2.08
N HIS A 148 -3.71 -14.45 -3.19
CA HIS A 148 -2.90 -14.69 -4.38
C HIS A 148 -1.40 -14.57 -4.09
N PHE A 149 -0.97 -13.48 -3.43
CA PHE A 149 0.43 -13.31 -3.05
C PHE A 149 0.87 -14.35 -2.01
N ALA A 150 0.03 -14.61 -1.01
CA ALA A 150 0.36 -15.56 0.06
C ALA A 150 0.62 -16.98 -0.49
N LYS A 151 -0.15 -17.40 -1.51
CA LYS A 151 -0.06 -18.70 -2.16
C LYS A 151 1.10 -18.81 -3.14
N HIS A 152 1.27 -17.83 -4.02
CA HIS A 152 2.21 -17.94 -5.15
C HIS A 152 3.54 -17.22 -4.92
N LYS A 153 3.65 -16.43 -3.85
CA LYS A 153 4.80 -15.53 -3.59
C LYS A 153 5.11 -14.54 -4.71
N VAL A 154 4.17 -14.33 -5.63
CA VAL A 154 4.23 -13.35 -6.70
C VAL A 154 3.02 -12.42 -6.59
N PRO A 155 3.22 -11.09 -6.54
CA PRO A 155 2.11 -10.17 -6.39
C PRO A 155 1.25 -10.17 -7.67
N PRO A 156 -0.09 -10.27 -7.55
CA PRO A 156 -0.95 -10.27 -8.72
C PRO A 156 -0.86 -8.94 -9.48
N ASN A 157 -1.16 -8.95 -10.77
CA ASN A 157 -1.55 -7.73 -11.47
C ASN A 157 -2.92 -7.30 -10.95
N VAL A 158 -3.10 -5.99 -10.75
CA VAL A 158 -4.29 -5.42 -10.11
C VAL A 158 -4.89 -4.36 -11.02
N ASP A 159 -6.18 -4.49 -11.31
CA ASP A 159 -6.98 -3.45 -11.95
C ASP A 159 -8.30 -3.28 -11.19
N SER A 160 -9.24 -2.50 -11.73
CA SER A 160 -10.54 -2.30 -11.13
C SER A 160 -11.65 -2.24 -12.16
N GLU A 161 -12.70 -3.03 -11.91
CA GLU A 161 -13.88 -3.11 -12.76
C GLU A 161 -15.14 -3.14 -11.90
N LYS A 162 -16.20 -2.45 -12.34
CA LYS A 162 -17.52 -2.44 -11.68
C LYS A 162 -17.45 -2.19 -10.16
N GLY A 163 -16.54 -1.32 -9.73
CA GLY A 163 -16.37 -0.96 -8.31
C GLY A 163 -15.67 -2.03 -7.45
N ARG A 164 -14.87 -2.92 -8.06
CA ARG A 164 -14.07 -3.92 -7.34
C ARG A 164 -12.68 -4.03 -7.93
N TYR A 165 -11.71 -4.43 -7.12
CA TYR A 165 -10.41 -4.90 -7.62
C TYR A 165 -10.60 -6.21 -8.38
N VAL A 166 -9.90 -6.32 -9.51
CA VAL A 166 -9.76 -7.57 -10.27
C VAL A 166 -8.29 -7.95 -10.32
N PHE A 167 -8.01 -9.24 -10.28
CA PHE A 167 -6.67 -9.79 -10.16
C PHE A 167 -6.37 -10.73 -11.32
N SER A 168 -5.18 -10.59 -11.88
CA SER A 168 -4.63 -11.54 -12.87
C SER A 168 -3.23 -11.96 -12.46
N ALA A 169 -2.73 -13.02 -13.10
CA ALA A 169 -1.40 -13.56 -12.80
C ALA A 169 -0.35 -12.44 -12.86
N GLY A 170 0.47 -12.37 -11.81
CA GLY A 170 1.60 -11.45 -11.74
C GLY A 170 2.70 -11.84 -12.71
N THR A 171 3.50 -10.86 -13.12
CA THR A 171 4.72 -11.02 -13.92
C THR A 171 5.91 -10.44 -13.16
#